data_AF-A0A0F8XRH3-F1
#
_entry.id   AF-A0A0F8XRH3-F1
#
_cell.length_a   1.000
_cell.length_b   1.000
_cell.length_c   1.000
_cell.angle_alpha   90.00
_cell.angle_beta   90.00
_cell.angle_gamma   90.00
#
_symmetry.space_group_name_H-M   'P 1'
#
loop_
_entity.id
_entity.type
_entity.pdbx_description
1 polymer ?
#
loop_
_entity_poly.entity_id
_entity_poly.type
_entity_poly.pdbx_seq_one_letter_code
_entity_poly.pdbx_strand_id
1 'polypeptide(L)'
;MVNEAERETFRSHRFHSYYIWVVLHAILGHGTGKFLTEISKGNYNFDLTNPPLNPLTGNPVSCWYHLGQTWTGVFGDLATTVDECRADLVGAYLIDEPGILTLFGYTDQSEIKCQDLVYNLYLQLGIDGLRGLENYDPITEHWGQAHSRAHFAIFRYLLRNSDGLYTVLCDPVNQKLTLNVDRSNTIQKGKPCLGRMLLTLHIYRCTADISHCREFYEDLSHVDAQALQWRDIILFHKEPPLAFCHANTFLHGDQVRLKEYEPTAQGVIQSWAEREI
;
A
#
# COMPACT_ATOMS: atom_id res chain seq x y z
N MET A 1 -16.51 5.40 8.34
CA MET A 1 -15.08 5.66 8.62
C MET A 1 -14.65 7.09 8.33
N VAL A 2 -14.93 7.69 7.16
CA VAL A 2 -14.60 9.11 6.95
C VAL A 2 -15.55 10.02 7.74
N ASN A 3 -14.99 11.07 8.36
CA ASN A 3 -15.76 12.12 9.05
C ASN A 3 -16.81 12.69 8.10
N GLU A 4 -18.03 12.90 8.60
CA GLU A 4 -19.17 13.31 7.77
C GLU A 4 -18.92 14.60 6.99
N ALA A 5 -18.24 15.58 7.61
CA ALA A 5 -17.88 16.84 6.97
C ALA A 5 -16.87 16.68 5.81
N GLU A 6 -16.16 15.55 5.74
CA GLU A 6 -15.10 15.30 4.77
C GLU A 6 -15.52 14.32 3.68
N ARG A 7 -16.67 13.64 3.82
CA ARG A 7 -17.08 12.52 2.94
C ARG A 7 -17.20 12.92 1.47
N GLU A 8 -17.84 14.06 1.20
CA GLU A 8 -18.08 14.50 -0.18
C GLU A 8 -16.76 14.83 -0.88
N THR A 9 -15.95 15.68 -0.27
CA THR A 9 -14.61 16.04 -0.74
C THR A 9 -13.69 14.83 -0.85
N PHE A 10 -13.77 13.91 0.12
CA PHE A 10 -13.00 12.67 0.06
C PHE A 10 -13.37 11.87 -1.20
N ARG A 11 -14.66 11.67 -1.45
CA ARG A 11 -15.16 10.92 -2.61
C ARG A 11 -14.81 11.59 -3.93
N SER A 12 -14.95 12.92 -4.03
CA SER A 12 -14.67 13.65 -5.28
C SER A 12 -13.19 13.62 -5.64
N HIS A 13 -12.27 13.73 -4.66
CA HIS A 13 -10.83 13.75 -4.92
C HIS A 13 -10.17 12.37 -4.89
N ARG A 14 -10.90 11.33 -4.47
CA ARG A 14 -10.35 9.97 -4.27
C ARG A 14 -9.71 9.42 -5.53
N PHE A 15 -10.43 9.46 -6.67
CA PHE A 15 -9.92 8.91 -7.91
C PHE A 15 -8.59 9.56 -8.31
N HIS A 16 -8.51 10.88 -8.25
CA HIS A 16 -7.34 11.65 -8.64
C HIS A 16 -6.11 11.31 -7.77
N SER A 17 -6.29 11.30 -6.45
CA SER A 17 -5.21 10.99 -5.50
C SER A 17 -4.78 9.53 -5.61
N TYR A 18 -5.75 8.61 -5.68
CA TYR A 18 -5.50 7.17 -5.78
C TYR A 18 -4.83 6.80 -7.11
N TYR A 19 -5.22 7.44 -8.21
CA TYR A 19 -4.61 7.19 -9.52
C TYR A 19 -3.13 7.58 -9.55
N ILE A 20 -2.78 8.77 -9.04
CA ILE A 20 -1.37 9.17 -8.91
C ILE A 20 -0.62 8.18 -8.02
N TRP A 21 -1.23 7.82 -6.88
CA TRP A 21 -0.63 6.87 -5.94
C TRP A 21 -0.31 5.52 -6.60
N VAL A 22 -1.24 4.94 -7.36
CA VAL A 22 -1.05 3.69 -8.11
C VAL A 22 0.05 3.82 -9.16
N VAL A 23 0.09 4.91 -9.93
CA VAL A 23 1.12 5.11 -10.95
C VAL A 23 2.52 5.18 -10.31
N LEU A 24 2.64 5.91 -9.21
CA LEU A 24 3.91 6.04 -8.49
C LEU A 24 4.31 4.74 -7.79
N HIS A 25 3.35 4.02 -7.18
CA HIS A 25 3.53 2.69 -6.61
C HIS A 25 4.13 1.73 -7.64
N ALA A 26 3.60 1.70 -8.86
CA ALA A 26 4.10 0.80 -9.90
C ALA A 26 5.49 1.21 -10.41
N ILE A 27 5.64 2.46 -10.87
CA ILE A 27 6.83 2.90 -11.61
C ILE A 27 8.00 3.19 -10.66
N LEU A 28 7.76 3.94 -9.59
CA LEU A 28 8.81 4.39 -8.67
C LEU A 28 8.83 3.56 -7.38
N GLY A 29 7.73 2.92 -7.01
CA GLY A 29 7.68 1.91 -5.97
C GLY A 29 8.41 0.65 -6.45
N HIS A 30 7.72 -0.29 -7.09
CA HIS A 30 8.33 -1.57 -7.51
C HIS A 30 9.58 -1.41 -8.40
N GLY A 31 9.60 -0.40 -9.27
CA GLY A 31 10.71 -0.16 -10.20
C GLY A 31 12.02 0.35 -9.58
N THR A 32 12.12 0.48 -8.26
CA THR A 32 13.31 1.04 -7.59
C THR A 32 13.94 0.11 -6.55
N GLY A 33 15.22 0.37 -6.27
CA GLY A 33 16.05 -0.37 -5.31
C GLY A 33 17.07 -1.28 -5.96
N LYS A 34 18.24 -1.38 -5.34
CA LYS A 34 19.34 -2.24 -5.78
C LYS A 34 19.60 -3.29 -4.71
N PHE A 35 19.44 -4.56 -5.06
CA PHE A 35 19.85 -5.66 -4.19
C PHE A 35 21.37 -5.81 -4.17
N LEU A 36 21.98 -5.76 -2.99
CA LEU A 36 23.38 -6.11 -2.81
C LEU A 36 23.51 -7.62 -2.93
N THR A 37 24.27 -8.11 -3.92
CA THR A 37 24.24 -9.51 -4.32
C THR A 37 25.62 -10.03 -4.66
N GLU A 38 25.92 -11.26 -4.23
CA GLU A 38 27.00 -12.08 -4.78
C GLU A 38 26.55 -12.65 -6.13
N ILE A 39 27.09 -12.08 -7.22
CA ILE A 39 26.68 -12.40 -8.60
C ILE A 39 27.37 -13.65 -9.16
N SER A 40 28.54 -13.98 -8.63
CA SER A 40 29.26 -15.24 -8.83
C SER A 40 30.20 -15.46 -7.66
N LYS A 41 30.77 -16.66 -7.50
CA LYS A 41 31.66 -16.99 -6.37
C LYS A 41 32.72 -15.91 -6.15
N GLY A 42 32.63 -15.19 -5.03
CA GLY A 42 33.58 -14.12 -4.65
C GLY A 42 33.49 -12.83 -5.47
N ASN A 43 32.44 -12.64 -6.27
CA ASN A 43 32.18 -11.45 -7.07
C ASN A 43 30.84 -10.84 -6.68
N TYR A 44 30.84 -9.53 -6.42
CA TYR A 44 29.70 -8.82 -5.83
C TYR A 44 29.33 -7.62 -6.71
N ASN A 45 28.05 -7.24 -6.73
CA ASN A 45 27.62 -6.03 -7.42
C ASN A 45 27.83 -4.74 -6.61
N PHE A 46 28.65 -4.81 -5.56
CA PHE A 46 29.06 -3.74 -4.66
C PHE A 46 30.50 -3.99 -4.20
N ASP A 47 31.15 -2.97 -3.64
CA ASP A 47 32.51 -3.10 -3.12
C ASP A 47 32.51 -3.80 -1.76
N LEU A 48 32.98 -5.05 -1.69
CA LEU A 48 33.07 -5.78 -0.43
C LEU A 48 34.20 -5.28 0.47
N THR A 49 35.26 -4.70 -0.11
CA THR A 49 36.41 -4.18 0.66
C THR A 49 36.09 -2.85 1.32
N ASN A 50 35.17 -2.08 0.73
CA ASN A 50 34.63 -0.86 1.29
C ASN A 50 33.09 -0.82 1.11
N PRO A 51 32.35 -1.60 1.94
CA PRO A 51 30.91 -1.75 1.77
C PRO A 51 30.16 -0.42 1.91
N PRO A 52 29.04 -0.24 1.17
CA PRO A 52 28.16 0.90 1.35
C PRO A 52 27.77 1.07 2.83
N LEU A 53 27.67 2.31 3.28
CA LEU A 53 27.16 2.59 4.63
C LEU A 53 25.65 2.36 4.67
N ASN A 54 25.19 1.67 5.70
CA ASN A 54 23.78 1.54 6.03
C ASN A 54 23.30 2.87 6.64
N PRO A 55 22.36 3.60 6.01
CA PRO A 55 21.91 4.90 6.50
C PRO A 55 21.08 4.81 7.78
N LEU A 56 20.63 3.62 8.20
CA LEU A 56 19.93 3.41 9.47
C LEU A 56 20.89 3.33 10.66
N THR A 57 22.08 2.78 10.46
CA THR A 57 23.03 2.50 11.55
C THR A 57 24.32 3.31 11.46
N GLY A 58 24.63 3.88 10.30
CA GLY A 58 25.90 4.54 10.01
C GLY A 58 27.08 3.57 9.78
N ASN A 59 26.87 2.26 9.95
CA ASN A 59 27.90 1.24 9.79
C ASN A 59 27.90 0.65 8.37
N PRO A 60 29.02 0.10 7.89
CA PRO A 60 29.04 -0.67 6.64
C PRO A 60 28.02 -1.82 6.68
N VAL A 61 27.37 -2.08 5.53
CA VAL A 61 26.45 -3.22 5.40
C VAL A 61 27.18 -4.55 5.65
N SER A 62 26.52 -5.46 6.36
CA SER A 62 27.07 -6.77 6.76
C SER A 62 26.28 -7.97 6.20
N CYS A 63 25.18 -7.71 5.48
CA CYS A 63 24.32 -8.71 4.85
C CYS A 63 24.04 -8.34 3.38
N TRP A 64 23.82 -9.37 2.57
CA TRP A 64 23.53 -9.29 1.14
C TRP A 64 22.93 -10.62 0.67
N TYR A 65 22.40 -10.65 -0.55
CA TYR A 65 21.94 -11.89 -1.19
C TYR A 65 23.13 -12.74 -1.63
N HIS A 66 23.19 -13.99 -1.18
CA HIS A 66 24.18 -14.96 -1.64
C HIS A 66 23.85 -15.48 -3.04
N LEU A 67 24.84 -16.13 -3.67
CA LEU A 67 24.68 -16.71 -5.00
C LEU A 67 23.45 -17.62 -5.09
N GLY A 68 22.53 -17.29 -6.00
CA GLY A 68 21.29 -18.04 -6.25
C GLY A 68 20.12 -17.67 -5.33
N GLN A 69 20.32 -16.82 -4.31
CA GLN A 69 19.22 -16.30 -3.51
C GLN A 69 18.43 -15.23 -4.28
N THR A 70 17.13 -15.19 -4.03
CA THR A 70 16.20 -14.19 -4.56
C THR A 70 15.52 -13.46 -3.41
N TRP A 71 15.01 -12.25 -3.67
CA TRP A 71 14.18 -11.49 -2.71
C TRP A 71 13.08 -12.37 -2.11
N THR A 72 12.30 -13.01 -2.97
CA THR A 72 11.16 -13.85 -2.55
C THR A 72 11.62 -15.08 -1.77
N GLY A 73 12.76 -15.68 -2.12
CA GLY A 73 13.32 -16.81 -1.40
C GLY A 73 13.81 -16.45 0.01
N VAL A 74 14.45 -15.29 0.18
CA VAL A 74 14.96 -14.84 1.48
C VAL A 74 13.84 -14.35 2.40
N PHE A 75 12.87 -13.61 1.86
CA PHE A 75 11.81 -12.99 2.67
C PHE A 75 10.59 -13.89 2.87
N GLY A 76 10.44 -14.93 2.05
CA GLY A 76 9.39 -15.94 2.21
C GLY A 76 7.99 -15.33 2.23
N ASP A 77 7.23 -15.65 3.28
CA ASP A 77 5.87 -15.18 3.54
C ASP A 77 5.74 -13.65 3.64
N LEU A 78 6.82 -12.92 3.96
CA LEU A 78 6.81 -11.47 4.01
C LEU A 78 7.08 -10.79 2.67
N ALA A 79 7.62 -11.51 1.68
CA ALA A 79 8.17 -10.92 0.47
C ALA A 79 7.17 -10.02 -0.27
N THR A 80 5.94 -10.50 -0.46
CA THR A 80 4.90 -9.75 -1.18
C THR A 80 4.46 -8.53 -0.38
N THR A 81 4.00 -8.74 0.86
CA THR A 81 3.45 -7.65 1.69
C THR A 81 4.47 -6.55 1.99
N VAL A 82 5.75 -6.88 2.17
CA VAL A 82 6.81 -5.88 2.37
C VAL A 82 7.08 -5.09 1.09
N ASP A 83 7.07 -5.73 -0.09
CA ASP A 83 7.28 -4.99 -1.34
C ASP A 83 6.09 -4.09 -1.68
N GLU A 84 4.85 -4.55 -1.46
CA GLU A 84 3.65 -3.71 -1.59
C GLU A 84 3.72 -2.51 -0.63
N CYS A 85 4.03 -2.76 0.65
CA CYS A 85 4.15 -1.70 1.65
C CYS A 85 5.22 -0.67 1.26
N ARG A 86 6.36 -1.12 0.75
CA ARG A 86 7.41 -0.23 0.29
C ARG A 86 6.97 0.56 -0.96
N ALA A 87 6.29 -0.08 -1.91
CA ALA A 87 5.80 0.58 -3.13
C ALA A 87 4.73 1.64 -2.81
N ASP A 88 3.79 1.32 -1.92
CA ASP A 88 2.79 2.24 -1.38
C ASP A 88 3.43 3.44 -0.69
N LEU A 89 4.44 3.20 0.15
CA LEU A 89 5.20 4.26 0.83
C LEU A 89 5.92 5.19 -0.15
N VAL A 90 6.49 4.67 -1.26
CA VAL A 90 7.10 5.53 -2.29
C VAL A 90 6.05 6.44 -2.90
N GLY A 91 4.92 5.88 -3.34
CA GLY A 91 3.86 6.68 -3.92
C GLY A 91 3.31 7.73 -2.96
N ALA A 92 3.16 7.38 -1.68
CA ALA A 92 2.72 8.31 -0.65
C ALA A 92 3.76 9.38 -0.29
N TYR A 93 5.05 9.04 -0.28
CA TYR A 93 6.13 9.97 0.00
C TYR A 93 6.29 11.04 -1.10
N LEU A 94 5.96 10.69 -2.33
CA LEU A 94 6.11 11.54 -3.52
C LEU A 94 4.84 12.32 -3.89
N ILE A 95 3.74 12.17 -3.14
CA ILE A 95 2.44 12.77 -3.50
C ILE A 95 2.46 14.31 -3.52
N ASP A 96 3.35 14.94 -2.75
CA ASP A 96 3.47 16.39 -2.64
C ASP A 96 4.55 16.97 -3.54
N GLU A 97 5.18 16.16 -4.40
CA GLU A 97 6.21 16.64 -5.33
C GLU A 97 5.59 17.50 -6.44
N PRO A 98 5.89 18.81 -6.52
CA PRO A 98 5.20 19.72 -7.44
C PRO A 98 5.34 19.33 -8.91
N GLY A 99 6.50 18.80 -9.30
CA GLY A 99 6.75 18.34 -10.67
C GLY A 99 5.88 17.15 -11.05
N ILE A 100 5.63 16.24 -10.11
CA ILE A 100 4.73 15.09 -10.31
C ILE A 100 3.29 15.61 -10.43
N LEU A 101 2.82 16.40 -9.48
CA LEU A 101 1.44 16.91 -9.51
C LEU A 101 1.15 17.71 -10.79
N THR A 102 2.10 18.54 -11.22
CA THR A 102 2.00 19.30 -12.48
C THR A 102 1.92 18.38 -13.70
N LEU A 103 2.68 17.28 -13.72
CA LEU A 103 2.62 16.29 -14.80
C LEU A 103 1.22 15.66 -14.94
N PHE A 104 0.52 15.48 -13.82
CA PHE A 104 -0.86 14.99 -13.80
C PHE A 104 -1.93 16.10 -13.96
N GLY A 105 -1.51 17.35 -14.21
CA GLY A 105 -2.41 18.46 -14.48
C GLY A 105 -2.93 19.19 -13.23
N TYR A 106 -2.33 18.98 -12.06
CA TYR A 106 -2.72 19.66 -10.83
C TYR A 106 -1.71 20.74 -10.46
N THR A 107 -2.23 21.94 -10.19
CA THR A 107 -1.47 23.10 -9.75
C THR A 107 -2.25 23.83 -8.64
N ASP A 108 -1.69 24.90 -8.08
CA ASP A 108 -2.44 25.74 -7.15
C ASP A 108 -3.58 26.52 -7.82
N GLN A 109 -3.66 26.51 -9.16
CA GLN A 109 -4.71 27.16 -9.94
C GLN A 109 -5.78 26.17 -10.44
N SER A 110 -5.55 24.86 -10.45
CA SER A 110 -6.55 23.86 -10.85
C SER A 110 -7.73 23.80 -9.86
N GLU A 111 -8.86 23.22 -10.29
CA GLU A 111 -10.04 23.08 -9.42
C GLU A 111 -9.72 22.28 -8.15
N ILE A 112 -9.10 21.11 -8.32
CA ILE A 112 -8.52 20.33 -7.22
C ILE A 112 -7.10 20.84 -6.98
N LYS A 113 -6.82 21.34 -5.78
CA LYS A 113 -5.49 21.88 -5.43
C LYS A 113 -4.53 20.76 -5.06
N CYS A 114 -3.23 21.02 -5.21
CA CYS A 114 -2.18 20.10 -4.79
C CYS A 114 -2.36 19.64 -3.33
N GLN A 115 -2.63 20.57 -2.41
CA GLN A 115 -2.88 20.26 -1.01
C GLN A 115 -4.12 19.39 -0.77
N ASP A 116 -5.11 19.44 -1.65
CA ASP A 116 -6.33 18.64 -1.53
C ASP A 116 -6.05 17.18 -1.88
N LEU A 117 -5.21 16.93 -2.88
CA LEU A 117 -4.75 15.58 -3.26
C LEU A 117 -3.86 14.98 -2.17
N VAL A 118 -2.91 15.76 -1.66
CA VAL A 118 -2.06 15.36 -0.54
C VAL A 118 -2.94 14.95 0.64
N TYR A 119 -3.85 15.82 1.06
CA TYR A 119 -4.72 15.54 2.20
C TYR A 119 -5.62 14.32 1.96
N ASN A 120 -6.20 14.21 0.77
CA ASN A 120 -7.03 13.08 0.39
C ASN A 120 -6.24 11.76 0.43
N LEU A 121 -4.98 11.74 -0.01
CA LEU A 121 -4.14 10.55 0.10
C LEU A 121 -3.92 10.14 1.56
N TYR A 122 -3.67 11.07 2.47
CA TYR A 122 -3.52 10.71 3.88
C TYR A 122 -4.81 10.21 4.52
N LEU A 123 -5.97 10.75 4.15
CA LEU A 123 -7.25 10.13 4.49
C LEU A 123 -7.32 8.70 3.92
N GLN A 124 -6.95 8.51 2.66
CA GLN A 124 -7.00 7.21 1.99
C GLN A 124 -6.07 6.18 2.67
N LEU A 125 -4.84 6.54 3.05
CA LEU A 125 -3.90 5.66 3.77
C LEU A 125 -4.50 5.14 5.09
N GLY A 126 -5.14 6.02 5.87
CA GLY A 126 -5.77 5.58 7.11
C GLY A 126 -7.05 4.79 6.90
N ILE A 127 -7.86 5.14 5.89
CA ILE A 127 -9.07 4.39 5.54
C ILE A 127 -8.72 2.99 5.06
N ASP A 128 -7.74 2.84 4.16
CA ASP A 128 -7.30 1.54 3.67
C ASP A 128 -6.59 0.73 4.74
N GLY A 129 -5.86 1.38 5.66
CA GLY A 129 -5.30 0.72 6.83
C GLY A 129 -6.37 0.12 7.74
N LEU A 130 -7.43 0.87 8.04
CA LEU A 130 -8.57 0.36 8.79
C LEU A 130 -9.30 -0.75 8.01
N ARG A 131 -9.68 -0.51 6.75
CA ARG A 131 -10.35 -1.51 5.89
C ARG A 131 -9.55 -2.79 5.70
N GLY A 132 -8.22 -2.70 5.74
CA GLY A 132 -7.35 -3.86 5.63
C GLY A 132 -7.69 -4.97 6.63
N LEU A 133 -8.18 -4.61 7.82
CA LEU A 133 -8.59 -5.56 8.87
C LEU A 133 -9.69 -6.54 8.42
N GLU A 134 -10.46 -6.22 7.38
CA GLU A 134 -11.42 -7.15 6.77
C GLU A 134 -10.76 -8.45 6.27
N ASN A 135 -9.48 -8.39 5.93
CA ASN A 135 -8.68 -9.50 5.41
C ASN A 135 -7.79 -10.15 6.49
N TYR A 136 -7.98 -9.82 7.76
CA TYR A 136 -7.33 -10.53 8.86
C TYR A 136 -8.26 -11.61 9.43
N ASP A 137 -7.74 -12.81 9.62
CA ASP A 137 -8.43 -13.90 10.32
C ASP A 137 -7.89 -14.01 11.77
N PRO A 138 -8.72 -13.71 12.79
CA PRO A 138 -8.31 -13.79 14.19
C PRO A 138 -8.19 -15.24 14.71
N ILE A 139 -8.73 -16.24 14.02
CA ILE A 139 -8.63 -17.65 14.43
C ILE A 139 -7.27 -18.20 14.05
N THR A 140 -6.81 -17.92 12.82
CA THR A 140 -5.52 -18.39 12.31
C THR A 140 -4.40 -17.36 12.49
N GLU A 141 -4.72 -16.17 13.01
CA GLU A 141 -3.83 -15.02 13.14
C GLU A 141 -3.10 -14.68 11.83
N HIS A 142 -3.85 -14.73 10.72
CA HIS A 142 -3.28 -14.63 9.38
C HIS A 142 -3.90 -13.50 8.56
N TRP A 143 -3.06 -12.81 7.79
CA TRP A 143 -3.47 -11.82 6.81
C TRP A 143 -3.69 -12.49 5.45
N GLY A 144 -4.94 -12.49 4.96
CA GLY A 144 -5.32 -13.08 3.68
C GLY A 144 -5.02 -12.23 2.44
N GLN A 145 -4.57 -10.97 2.60
CA GLN A 145 -4.29 -10.09 1.46
C GLN A 145 -3.09 -9.17 1.77
N ALA A 146 -2.08 -9.20 0.91
CA ALA A 146 -0.78 -8.54 1.12
C ALA A 146 -0.85 -7.00 1.20
N HIS A 147 -1.62 -6.36 0.30
CA HIS A 147 -1.82 -4.91 0.34
C HIS A 147 -2.59 -4.46 1.59
N SER A 148 -3.56 -5.26 2.06
CA SER A 148 -4.34 -4.96 3.27
C SER A 148 -3.45 -4.96 4.50
N ARG A 149 -2.54 -5.94 4.59
CA ARG A 149 -1.51 -5.99 5.63
C ARG A 149 -0.55 -4.81 5.52
N ALA A 150 -0.12 -4.47 4.31
CA ALA A 150 0.71 -3.30 4.02
C ALA A 150 0.06 -1.98 4.44
N HIS A 151 -1.17 -1.72 4.00
CA HIS A 151 -1.93 -0.54 4.37
C HIS A 151 -2.11 -0.43 5.88
N PHE A 152 -2.41 -1.55 6.56
CA PHE A 152 -2.51 -1.57 8.02
C PHE A 152 -1.17 -1.24 8.68
N ALA A 153 -0.06 -1.81 8.21
CA ALA A 153 1.28 -1.50 8.73
C ALA A 153 1.64 -0.01 8.55
N ILE A 154 1.37 0.58 7.38
CA ILE A 154 1.58 2.02 7.12
C ILE A 154 0.74 2.86 8.06
N PHE A 155 -0.55 2.55 8.19
CA PHE A 155 -1.46 3.24 9.08
C PHE A 155 -1.01 3.15 10.55
N ARG A 156 -0.64 1.96 11.04
CA ARG A 156 -0.11 1.77 12.40
C ARG A 156 1.18 2.55 12.61
N TYR A 157 2.08 2.58 11.64
CA TYR A 157 3.30 3.37 11.75
C TYR A 157 3.00 4.86 11.86
N LEU A 158 2.13 5.40 11.02
CA LEU A 158 1.74 6.82 11.09
C LEU A 158 1.02 7.11 12.40
N LEU A 159 0.04 6.31 12.80
CA LEU A 159 -0.71 6.49 14.05
C LEU A 159 0.22 6.53 15.27
N ARG A 160 1.26 5.68 15.32
CA ARG A 160 2.21 5.61 16.43
C ARG A 160 3.25 6.73 16.40
N ASN A 161 3.67 7.19 15.21
CA ASN A 161 4.88 8.03 15.05
C ASN A 161 4.62 9.46 14.54
N SER A 162 3.39 9.81 14.20
CA SER A 162 3.00 11.17 13.78
C SER A 162 2.04 11.77 14.81
N ASP A 163 2.61 12.39 15.84
CA ASP A 163 1.90 12.90 17.01
C ASP A 163 0.69 13.77 16.62
N GLY A 164 -0.51 13.30 16.93
CA GLY A 164 -1.78 13.98 16.65
C GLY A 164 -2.17 14.08 15.17
N LEU A 165 -1.46 13.44 14.23
CA LEU A 165 -1.86 13.43 12.81
C LEU A 165 -3.12 12.58 12.59
N TYR A 166 -3.14 11.37 13.15
CA TYR A 166 -4.29 10.46 13.08
C TYR A 166 -4.97 10.33 14.44
N THR A 167 -6.30 10.27 14.42
CA THR A 167 -7.10 9.87 15.57
C THR A 167 -8.22 8.96 15.11
N VAL A 168 -8.38 7.81 15.77
CA VAL A 168 -9.48 6.88 15.52
C VAL A 168 -10.49 7.00 16.65
N LEU A 169 -11.68 7.49 16.33
CA LEU A 169 -12.82 7.52 17.24
C LEU A 169 -13.63 6.23 17.05
N CYS A 170 -13.68 5.42 18.10
CA CYS A 170 -14.40 4.16 18.12
C CYS A 170 -15.62 4.28 19.05
N ASP A 171 -16.81 4.03 18.51
CA ASP A 171 -18.07 3.94 19.24
C ASP A 171 -18.69 2.56 18.95
N PRO A 172 -18.36 1.55 19.77
CA PRO A 172 -18.86 0.18 19.60
C PRO A 172 -20.37 0.07 19.80
N VAL A 173 -20.98 0.96 20.59
CA VAL A 173 -22.42 0.92 20.88
C VAL A 173 -23.21 1.25 19.63
N ASN A 174 -22.79 2.29 18.90
CA ASN A 174 -23.41 2.70 17.65
C ASN A 174 -22.75 2.08 16.41
N GLN A 175 -21.85 1.10 16.60
CA GLN A 175 -21.09 0.47 15.52
C GLN A 175 -20.42 1.51 14.61
N LYS A 176 -19.83 2.56 15.18
CA LYS A 176 -19.28 3.68 14.42
C LYS A 176 -17.79 3.79 14.63
N LEU A 177 -17.06 3.72 13.52
CA LEU A 177 -15.63 4.00 13.47
C LEU A 177 -15.41 5.26 12.61
N THR A 178 -14.68 6.23 13.15
CA THR A 178 -14.34 7.49 12.45
C THR A 178 -12.84 7.75 12.51
N LEU A 179 -12.22 7.94 11.35
CA LEU A 179 -10.84 8.38 11.21
C LEU A 179 -10.84 9.90 11.04
N ASN A 180 -10.04 10.59 11.86
CA ASN A 180 -9.73 12.00 11.69
C ASN A 180 -8.26 12.16 11.32
N VAL A 181 -7.98 13.09 10.42
CA VAL A 181 -6.63 13.43 9.95
C VAL A 181 -6.41 14.93 10.10
N ASP A 182 -5.33 15.34 10.77
CA ASP A 182 -4.94 16.74 10.87
C ASP A 182 -4.41 17.25 9.52
N ARG A 183 -5.30 17.89 8.77
CA ARG A 183 -5.02 18.47 7.46
C ARG A 183 -3.84 19.44 7.48
N SER A 184 -3.73 20.26 8.51
CA SER A 184 -2.71 21.32 8.61
C SER A 184 -1.30 20.75 8.76
N ASN A 185 -1.18 19.53 9.29
CA ASN A 185 0.09 18.92 9.65
C ASN A 185 0.44 17.68 8.83
N THR A 186 -0.31 17.43 7.75
CA THR A 186 -0.11 16.25 6.90
C THR A 186 1.32 16.14 6.38
N ILE A 187 1.89 17.20 5.81
CA ILE A 187 3.29 17.19 5.34
C ILE A 187 4.27 17.24 6.51
N GLN A 188 4.08 18.17 7.44
CA GLN A 188 5.03 18.41 8.54
C GLN A 188 5.23 17.16 9.41
N LYS A 189 4.17 16.41 9.70
CA LYS A 189 4.21 15.23 10.58
C LYS A 189 4.20 13.92 9.81
N GLY A 190 3.48 13.85 8.70
CA GLY A 190 3.29 12.63 7.93
C GLY A 190 4.48 12.27 7.05
N LYS A 191 4.97 13.20 6.22
CA LYS A 191 6.04 12.92 5.23
C LYS A 191 7.33 12.41 5.88
N PRO A 192 7.81 12.97 7.03
CA PRO A 192 8.95 12.41 7.75
C PRO A 192 8.73 10.97 8.22
N CYS A 193 7.50 10.60 8.62
CA CYS A 193 7.18 9.23 9.03
C CYS A 193 7.21 8.27 7.86
N LEU A 194 6.56 8.64 6.74
CA LEU A 194 6.61 7.86 5.50
C LEU A 194 8.05 7.63 5.06
N GLY A 195 8.88 8.67 5.06
CA GLY A 195 10.30 8.59 4.68
C GLY A 195 11.12 7.66 5.58
N ARG A 196 10.93 7.71 6.90
CA ARG A 196 11.62 6.81 7.84
C ARG A 196 11.22 5.35 7.65
N MET A 197 9.92 5.07 7.53
CA MET A 197 9.43 3.71 7.30
C MET A 197 9.90 3.17 5.95
N LEU A 198 9.82 3.99 4.89
CA LEU A 198 10.30 3.66 3.56
C LEU A 198 11.79 3.33 3.57
N LEU A 199 12.61 4.20 4.16
CA LEU A 199 14.06 3.98 4.26
C LEU A 199 14.36 2.67 4.99
N THR A 200 13.65 2.41 6.10
CA THR A 200 13.83 1.20 6.91
C THR A 200 13.56 -0.07 6.08
N LEU A 201 12.38 -0.18 5.47
CA LEU A 201 12.01 -1.33 4.64
C LEU A 201 12.90 -1.45 3.41
N HIS A 202 13.25 -0.33 2.78
CA HIS A 202 14.10 -0.30 1.60
C HIS A 202 15.49 -0.86 1.89
N ILE A 203 16.11 -0.47 3.01
CA ILE A 203 17.43 -0.96 3.38
C ILE A 203 17.39 -2.44 3.72
N TYR A 204 16.45 -2.89 4.56
CA TYR A 204 16.33 -4.33 4.86
C TYR A 204 16.17 -5.16 3.59
N ARG A 205 15.34 -4.67 2.66
CA ARG A 205 15.16 -5.29 1.35
C ARG A 205 16.43 -5.31 0.50
N CYS A 206 17.17 -4.21 0.44
CA CYS A 206 18.36 -4.12 -0.40
C CYS A 206 19.55 -4.93 0.15
N THR A 207 19.60 -5.18 1.45
CA THR A 207 20.70 -5.90 2.11
C THR A 207 20.36 -7.33 2.53
N ALA A 208 19.21 -7.87 2.12
CA ALA A 208 18.75 -9.21 2.52
C ALA A 208 18.56 -9.39 4.04
N ASP A 209 18.27 -8.31 4.78
CA ASP A 209 18.12 -8.33 6.24
C ASP A 209 16.69 -8.75 6.66
N ILE A 210 16.38 -10.02 6.46
CA ILE A 210 15.07 -10.58 6.81
C ILE A 210 14.80 -10.54 8.32
N SER A 211 15.82 -10.71 9.16
CA SER A 211 15.64 -10.77 10.62
C SER A 211 15.07 -9.47 11.17
N HIS A 212 15.72 -8.34 10.87
CA HIS A 212 15.22 -7.04 11.32
C HIS A 212 13.95 -6.61 10.58
N CYS A 213 13.80 -7.00 9.30
CA CYS A 213 12.55 -6.74 8.60
C CYS A 213 11.35 -7.44 9.23
N ARG A 214 11.50 -8.71 9.60
CA ARG A 214 10.42 -9.48 10.23
C ARG A 214 10.05 -8.88 11.58
N GLU A 215 11.02 -8.59 12.42
CA GLU A 215 10.78 -7.94 13.72
C GLU A 215 10.00 -6.63 13.56
N PHE A 216 10.48 -5.75 12.67
CA PHE A 216 9.85 -4.45 12.42
C PHE A 216 8.44 -4.59 11.82
N TYR A 217 8.27 -5.45 10.82
CA TYR A 217 7.04 -5.53 10.05
C TYR A 217 5.93 -6.32 10.76
N GLU A 218 6.28 -7.38 11.50
CA GLU A 218 5.32 -8.13 12.32
C GLU A 218 4.76 -7.24 13.44
N ASP A 219 5.59 -6.44 14.12
CA ASP A 219 5.12 -5.51 15.16
C ASP A 219 4.12 -4.47 14.62
N LEU A 220 4.37 -3.94 13.41
CA LEU A 220 3.48 -2.98 12.77
C LEU A 220 2.19 -3.62 12.24
N SER A 221 2.26 -4.88 11.80
CA SER A 221 1.12 -5.62 11.25
C SER A 221 0.39 -6.51 12.26
N HIS A 222 0.81 -6.49 13.53
CA HIS A 222 0.14 -7.20 14.61
C HIS A 222 -1.25 -6.59 14.91
N VAL A 223 -2.27 -7.44 14.94
CA VAL A 223 -3.66 -7.07 15.22
C VAL A 223 -3.96 -7.31 16.69
N ASP A 224 -3.84 -6.26 17.49
CA ASP A 224 -4.14 -6.28 18.92
C ASP A 224 -5.66 -6.18 19.20
N ALA A 225 -6.04 -6.22 20.48
CA ALA A 225 -7.44 -6.16 20.91
C ALA A 225 -8.18 -4.89 20.45
N GLN A 226 -7.47 -3.76 20.32
CA GLN A 226 -8.08 -2.52 19.82
C GLN A 226 -8.37 -2.64 18.33
N ALA A 227 -7.43 -3.16 17.55
CA ALA A 227 -7.61 -3.41 16.13
C ALA A 227 -8.69 -4.48 15.86
N LEU A 228 -8.83 -5.50 16.71
CA LEU A 228 -9.94 -6.47 16.64
C LEU A 228 -11.30 -5.79 16.86
N GLN A 229 -11.41 -4.86 17.82
CA GLN A 229 -12.65 -4.10 18.01
C GLN A 229 -12.98 -3.24 16.77
N TRP A 230 -11.98 -2.60 16.16
CA TRP A 230 -12.18 -1.87 14.91
C TRP A 230 -12.67 -2.81 13.80
N ARG A 231 -12.04 -3.98 13.68
CA ARG A 231 -12.38 -5.02 12.69
C ARG A 231 -13.85 -5.44 12.81
N ASP A 232 -14.35 -5.68 14.01
CA ASP A 232 -15.73 -6.09 14.23
C ASP A 232 -16.72 -5.04 13.70
N ILE A 233 -16.46 -3.76 13.97
CA ILE A 233 -17.27 -2.65 13.43
C ILE A 233 -17.15 -2.57 11.91
N ILE A 234 -15.95 -2.76 11.35
CA ILE A 234 -15.74 -2.73 9.90
C ILE A 234 -16.52 -3.87 9.22
N LEU A 235 -16.46 -5.09 9.76
CA LEU A 235 -17.20 -6.24 9.24
C LEU A 235 -18.71 -6.06 9.35
N PHE A 236 -19.21 -5.38 10.39
CA PHE A 236 -20.62 -5.03 10.51
C PHE A 236 -21.12 -4.16 9.34
N HIS A 237 -20.27 -3.27 8.82
CA HIS A 237 -20.58 -2.39 7.67
C HIS A 237 -20.07 -2.91 6.33
N LYS A 238 -19.61 -4.17 6.26
CA LYS A 238 -18.99 -4.71 5.05
C LYS A 238 -19.99 -4.76 3.91
N GLU A 239 -19.65 -4.09 2.82
CA GLU A 239 -20.39 -4.19 1.56
C GLU A 239 -19.98 -5.47 0.80
N PRO A 240 -20.89 -6.08 0.02
CA PRO A 240 -20.54 -7.18 -0.87
C PRO A 240 -19.41 -6.79 -1.83
N PRO A 241 -18.47 -7.71 -2.14
CA PRO A 241 -17.42 -7.43 -3.09
C PRO A 241 -18.01 -7.16 -4.49
N LEU A 242 -17.36 -6.27 -5.24
CA LEU A 242 -17.70 -6.03 -6.64
C LEU A 242 -17.19 -7.19 -7.51
N ALA A 243 -17.91 -7.46 -8.59
CA ALA A 243 -17.50 -8.41 -9.63
C ALA A 243 -17.49 -7.70 -10.99
N PHE A 244 -16.48 -7.98 -11.79
CA PHE A 244 -16.38 -7.47 -13.15
C PHE A 244 -17.03 -8.45 -14.13
N CYS A 245 -17.91 -7.95 -14.99
CA CYS A 245 -18.48 -8.70 -16.10
C CYS A 245 -17.57 -8.55 -17.32
N HIS A 246 -16.66 -9.52 -17.53
CA HIS A 246 -15.68 -9.42 -18.61
C HIS A 246 -16.26 -9.85 -19.97
N ALA A 247 -15.95 -9.09 -21.00
CA ALA A 247 -16.25 -9.43 -22.39
C ALA A 247 -15.49 -10.69 -22.85
N ASN A 248 -16.01 -11.35 -23.89
CA ASN A 248 -15.31 -12.41 -24.62
C ASN A 248 -14.97 -11.94 -26.04
N THR A 249 -14.03 -12.62 -26.67
CA THR A 249 -13.72 -12.42 -28.09
C THR A 249 -13.97 -13.70 -28.86
N PHE A 250 -14.56 -13.59 -30.05
CA PHE A 250 -14.92 -14.72 -30.91
C PHE A 250 -14.35 -14.53 -32.30
N LEU A 251 -13.85 -15.62 -32.89
CA LEU A 251 -13.39 -15.63 -34.27
C LEU A 251 -14.58 -15.90 -35.20
N HIS A 252 -14.83 -14.98 -36.13
CA HIS A 252 -15.83 -15.12 -37.19
C HIS A 252 -15.13 -15.02 -38.55
N GLY A 253 -14.72 -16.17 -39.10
CA GLY A 253 -13.84 -16.23 -40.26
C GLY A 253 -12.46 -15.67 -39.89
N ASP A 254 -12.03 -14.62 -40.60
CA ASP A 254 -10.74 -13.95 -40.34
C ASP A 254 -10.90 -12.70 -39.45
N GLN A 255 -12.09 -12.47 -38.87
CA GLN A 255 -12.38 -11.29 -38.05
C GLN A 255 -12.62 -11.67 -36.58
N VAL A 256 -12.04 -10.89 -35.66
CA VAL A 256 -12.32 -10.99 -34.22
C VAL A 256 -13.49 -10.08 -33.86
N ARG A 257 -14.50 -10.62 -33.17
CA ARG A 257 -15.61 -9.85 -32.59
C ARG A 257 -15.53 -9.82 -31.08
N LEU A 258 -15.66 -8.64 -30.51
CA LEU A 258 -15.84 -8.44 -29.07
C LEU A 258 -17.33 -8.60 -28.74
N LYS A 259 -17.64 -9.39 -27.71
CA LYS A 259 -18.97 -9.49 -27.12
C LYS A 259 -18.91 -9.06 -25.67
N GLU A 260 -19.55 -7.94 -25.38
CA GLU A 260 -19.78 -7.46 -24.02
C GLU A 260 -21.05 -8.09 -23.44
N TYR A 261 -21.12 -8.14 -22.12
CA TYR A 261 -22.25 -8.69 -21.38
C TYR A 261 -22.71 -7.67 -20.36
N GLU A 262 -24.02 -7.62 -20.12
CA GLU A 262 -24.59 -6.71 -19.12
C GLU A 262 -23.99 -6.97 -17.73
N PRO A 263 -23.70 -5.94 -16.92
CA PRO A 263 -23.12 -6.08 -15.58
C PRO A 263 -24.17 -6.54 -14.54
N THR A 264 -24.76 -7.72 -14.80
CA THR A 264 -25.76 -8.39 -13.97
C THR A 264 -25.28 -9.79 -13.62
N ALA A 265 -25.91 -10.43 -12.62
CA ALA A 265 -25.60 -11.82 -12.29
C ALA A 265 -25.73 -12.76 -13.51
N GLN A 266 -26.76 -12.55 -14.34
CA GLN A 266 -26.95 -13.32 -15.57
C GLN A 266 -25.84 -13.05 -16.59
N GLY A 267 -25.46 -11.79 -16.80
CA GLY A 267 -24.39 -11.44 -17.72
C GLY A 267 -23.04 -12.01 -17.30
N VAL A 268 -22.73 -12.00 -15.99
CA VAL A 268 -21.54 -12.66 -15.45
C VAL A 268 -21.57 -14.16 -15.75
N ILE A 269 -22.68 -14.86 -15.44
CA ILE A 269 -22.82 -16.30 -15.72
C ILE A 269 -22.66 -16.58 -17.21
N GLN A 270 -23.31 -15.81 -18.07
CA GLN A 270 -23.24 -15.97 -19.51
C GLN A 270 -21.81 -15.74 -20.04
N SER A 271 -21.12 -14.71 -19.53
CA SER A 271 -19.76 -14.40 -19.93
C SER A 271 -18.80 -15.56 -19.67
N TRP A 272 -18.99 -16.30 -18.57
CA TRP A 272 -18.21 -17.48 -18.23
C TRP A 272 -18.63 -18.70 -19.03
N ALA A 273 -19.93 -18.94 -19.19
CA ALA A 273 -20.45 -20.07 -19.96
C ALA A 273 -19.97 -20.06 -21.41
N GLU A 274 -19.87 -18.87 -22.02
CA GLU A 274 -19.40 -18.69 -23.40
C GLU A 274 -17.88 -18.44 -23.50
N ARG A 275 -17.12 -18.52 -22.40
CA ARG A 275 -15.66 -18.30 -22.45
C ARG A 275 -14.86 -19.55 -22.82
N GLU A 276 -15.45 -20.73 -22.64
CA GLU A 276 -14.86 -22.02 -23.01
C GLU A 276 -13.43 -22.23 -22.43
N ILE A 277 -13.18 -21.80 -21.18
CA ILE A 277 -11.93 -22.06 -20.44
C ILE A 277 -12.07 -23.31 -19.58
#